data_AF-A0A2N1DEH5-F1
#
_entry.id   AF-A0A2N1DEH5-F1
#
_cell.length_a   1.000
_cell.length_b   1.000
_cell.length_c   1.000
_cell.angle_alpha   90.00
_cell.angle_beta   90.00
_cell.angle_gamma   90.00
#
_symmetry.space_group_name_H-M   'P 1'
#
loop_
_entity.id
_entity.type
_entity.pdbx_description
1 polymer ?
#
loop_
_entity_poly.entity_id
_entity_poly.type
_entity_poly.pdbx_seq_one_letter_code
_entity_poly.pdbx_strand_id
1 'polypeptide(L)'
;MDWFVGLLLLLVGGIMGFFVAMFFTKKKLQTSGKAESEQTIQELMSQQAAVHIQETKQIAESLIAQSTTLKQQVEDYEQRLISQQAVPEGSSLSYFGEHTTAYLRNKSTKPVREKSSADIQPLDFSSQSSGLFSGGKEAPTKNSK
;
A
#
# COMPACT_ATOMS: atom_id res chain seq x y z
N MET A 1 32.40 36.69 78.10
CA MET A 1 31.14 36.93 77.36
C MET A 1 31.35 37.05 75.85
N ASP A 2 32.59 37.11 75.35
CA ASP A 2 32.86 37.36 73.91
C ASP A 2 32.73 36.15 72.99
N TRP A 3 32.71 34.93 73.54
CA TRP A 3 32.60 33.70 72.74
C TRP A 3 31.24 33.53 72.06
N PHE A 4 30.17 34.09 72.64
CA PHE A 4 28.83 34.07 72.06
C PHE A 4 28.73 34.89 70.76
N VAL A 5 29.48 35.99 70.67
CA VAL A 5 29.51 36.84 69.46
C VAL A 5 30.18 36.09 68.31
N GLY A 6 31.27 35.37 68.60
CA GLY A 6 31.92 34.49 67.62
C GLY A 6 31.01 33.35 67.15
N LEU A 7 30.26 32.73 68.07
CA LEU A 7 29.33 31.66 67.74
C LEU A 7 28.16 32.16 66.87
N LEU A 8 27.64 33.35 67.16
CA LEU A 8 26.54 33.96 66.40
C LEU A 8 27.00 34.39 65.00
N LEU A 9 28.21 34.94 64.88
CA LEU A 9 28.81 35.30 63.58
C LEU A 9 29.06 34.07 62.71
N LEU A 10 29.52 32.96 63.31
CA LEU A 10 29.73 31.70 62.60
C LEU A 10 28.41 31.12 62.07
N LEU A 11 27.34 31.20 62.85
CA LEU A 11 26.02 30.69 62.46
C LEU A 11 25.45 31.49 61.28
N VAL A 12 25.53 32.83 61.32
CA VAL A 12 25.09 33.69 60.22
C VAL A 12 25.96 33.51 58.97
N GLY A 13 27.28 33.46 59.13
CA GLY A 13 28.22 33.22 58.03
C GLY A 13 28.02 31.84 57.39
N GLY A 14 27.73 30.82 58.19
CA GLY A 14 27.44 29.47 57.72
C GLY A 14 26.17 29.39 56.88
N ILE A 15 25.09 30.05 57.31
CA ILE A 15 23.84 30.10 56.56
C ILE A 15 24.03 30.85 55.24
N MET A 16 24.72 31.99 55.26
CA MET A 16 24.97 32.79 54.06
C MET A 16 25.89 32.06 53.07
N GLY A 17 26.96 31.43 53.58
CA GLY A 17 27.88 30.62 52.77
C GLY A 17 27.21 29.40 52.16
N PHE A 18 26.35 28.71 52.92
CA PHE A 18 25.56 27.58 52.43
C PHE A 18 24.65 27.99 51.28
N PHE A 19 23.99 29.15 51.38
CA PHE A 19 23.08 29.62 50.34
C PHE A 19 23.80 29.97 49.03
N VAL A 20 24.96 30.65 49.13
CA VAL A 20 25.79 30.97 47.97
C VAL A 20 26.35 29.70 47.33
N ALA A 21 26.88 28.77 48.13
CA ALA A 21 27.40 27.49 47.65
C ALA A 21 26.29 26.66 46.96
N MET A 22 25.10 26.59 47.56
CA MET A 22 23.97 25.86 46.99
C MET A 22 23.53 26.47 45.64
N PHE A 23 23.52 27.79 45.53
CA PHE A 23 23.15 28.47 44.29
C PHE A 23 24.19 28.26 43.18
N PHE A 24 25.49 28.31 43.50
CA PHE A 24 26.55 28.04 42.53
C PHE A 24 26.58 26.57 42.09
N THR A 25 26.41 25.62 43.00
CA THR A 25 26.36 24.19 42.68
C THR A 25 25.17 23.85 41.78
N LYS A 26 23.99 24.43 42.05
CA LYS A 26 22.81 24.26 41.18
C LYS A 26 23.06 24.77 39.76
N LYS A 27 23.70 25.93 39.60
CA LYS A 27 24.05 26.48 38.28
C LYS A 27 25.03 25.58 37.53
N LYS A 28 26.11 25.13 38.21
CA LYS A 28 27.14 24.27 37.60
C LYS A 28 26.57 22.92 37.16
N LEU A 29 25.67 22.34 37.96
CA LEU A 29 25.01 21.07 37.64
C LEU A 29 24.09 21.22 36.42
N GLN A 30 23.33 22.32 36.32
CA GLN A 30 22.47 22.56 35.15
C GLN A 30 23.25 22.84 33.86
N THR A 31 24.39 23.52 33.94
CA THR A 31 25.23 23.74 32.74
C THR A 31 25.95 22.47 32.30
N SER A 32 26.43 21.65 33.23
CA SER A 32 27.11 20.38 32.92
C SER A 32 26.14 19.35 32.34
N GLY A 33 24.94 19.20 32.93
CA GLY A 33 23.94 18.26 32.41
C GLY A 33 23.38 18.64 31.04
N LYS A 34 23.35 19.94 30.70
CA LYS A 34 22.98 20.39 29.35
C LYS A 34 24.08 20.09 28.33
N ALA A 35 25.34 20.37 28.65
CA ALA A 35 26.47 20.09 27.77
C ALA A 35 26.66 18.59 27.49
N GLU A 36 26.51 17.74 28.50
CA GLU A 36 26.52 16.28 28.32
C GLU A 36 25.32 15.80 27.49
N SER A 37 24.13 16.39 27.68
CA SER A 37 22.96 16.05 26.86
C SER A 37 23.13 16.46 25.39
N GLU A 38 23.74 17.61 25.12
CA GLU A 38 23.99 18.09 23.75
C GLU A 38 24.99 17.20 23.02
N GLN A 39 26.08 16.80 23.69
CA GLN A 39 27.05 15.85 23.14
C GLN A 39 26.42 14.49 22.85
N THR A 40 25.59 13.98 23.77
CA THR A 40 24.89 12.70 23.59
C THR A 40 23.88 12.76 22.44
N ILE A 41 23.16 13.88 22.29
CA ILE A 41 22.21 14.09 21.19
C ILE A 41 22.94 14.19 19.84
N GLN A 42 24.09 14.85 19.81
CA GLN A 42 24.88 15.02 18.60
C GLN A 42 25.49 13.68 18.13
N GLU A 43 25.97 12.87 19.06
CA GLU A 43 26.47 11.52 18.77
C GLU A 43 25.34 10.61 18.26
N LEU A 44 24.17 10.64 18.90
CA LEU A 44 22.99 9.88 18.47
C LEU A 44 22.48 10.31 17.08
N MET A 45 22.49 11.62 16.78
CA MET A 45 22.14 12.12 15.44
C MET A 45 23.12 11.63 14.37
N SER A 46 24.42 11.58 14.68
CA SER A 46 25.42 11.09 13.72
C SER A 46 25.23 9.60 13.41
N GLN A 47 24.88 8.81 14.43
CA GLN A 47 24.58 7.39 14.28
C GLN A 47 23.27 7.17 13.49
N GLN A 48 22.26 7.97 13.77
CA GLN A 48 20.98 7.94 13.04
C GLN A 48 21.19 8.30 11.56
N ALA A 49 21.98 9.33 11.25
CA ALA A 49 22.27 9.71 9.87
C ALA A 49 22.91 8.57 9.06
N ALA A 50 23.83 7.80 9.66
CA ALA A 50 24.45 6.66 8.99
C ALA A 50 23.44 5.55 8.65
N VAL A 51 22.50 5.26 9.56
CA VAL A 51 21.43 4.26 9.34
C VAL A 51 20.47 4.72 8.24
N HIS A 52 20.01 5.98 8.29
CA HIS A 52 19.09 6.54 7.27
C HIS A 52 19.73 6.59 5.87
N ILE A 53 21.04 6.82 5.78
CA ILE A 53 21.78 6.74 4.51
C ILE A 53 21.80 5.31 3.98
N GLN A 54 22.00 4.32 4.85
CA GLN A 54 22.01 2.92 4.43
C GLN A 54 20.63 2.44 3.98
N GLU A 55 19.57 2.81 4.71
CA GLU A 55 18.18 2.53 4.33
C GLU A 55 17.83 3.20 2.99
N THR A 56 18.24 4.46 2.79
CA THR A 56 18.01 5.18 1.54
C THR A 56 18.73 4.53 0.36
N LYS A 57 19.98 4.05 0.55
CA LYS A 57 20.71 3.28 -0.47
C LYS A 57 19.97 2.00 -0.85
N GLN A 58 19.46 1.26 0.13
CA GLN A 58 18.69 0.03 -0.11
C GLN A 58 17.39 0.33 -0.89
N ILE A 59 16.69 1.42 -0.57
CA ILE A 59 15.51 1.86 -1.30
C ILE A 59 15.87 2.22 -2.75
N ALA A 60 16.99 2.92 -2.96
CA ALA A 60 17.46 3.28 -4.29
C ALA A 60 17.81 2.04 -5.13
N GLU A 61 18.50 1.04 -4.56
CA GLU A 61 18.79 -0.23 -5.23
C GLU A 61 17.49 -0.99 -5.57
N SER A 62 16.53 -1.06 -4.65
CA SER A 62 15.22 -1.66 -4.90
C SER A 62 14.48 -0.94 -6.04
N LEU A 63 14.53 0.40 -6.09
CA LEU A 63 13.89 1.17 -7.16
C LEU A 63 14.52 0.87 -8.52
N ILE A 64 15.84 0.73 -8.58
CA ILE A 64 16.55 0.33 -9.80
C ILE A 64 16.12 -1.07 -10.24
N ALA A 65 16.06 -2.04 -9.32
CA ALA A 65 15.62 -3.40 -9.61
C ALA A 65 14.15 -3.46 -10.08
N GLN A 66 13.28 -2.62 -9.52
CA GLN A 66 11.89 -2.51 -9.97
C GLN A 66 11.80 -1.87 -11.35
N SER A 67 12.62 -0.87 -11.65
CA SER A 67 12.69 -0.24 -12.96
C SER A 67 13.16 -1.21 -14.05
N THR A 68 14.18 -2.04 -13.77
CA THR A 68 14.63 -3.07 -14.71
C THR A 68 13.55 -4.13 -14.94
N THR A 69 12.88 -4.57 -13.88
CA THR A 69 11.75 -5.51 -13.98
C THR A 69 10.61 -4.93 -14.82
N LEU A 70 10.25 -3.67 -14.58
CA LEU A 70 9.21 -2.98 -15.35
C LEU A 70 9.58 -2.89 -16.83
N LYS A 71 10.84 -2.55 -17.13
CA LYS A 71 11.33 -2.52 -18.52
C LYS A 71 11.19 -3.88 -19.21
N GLN A 72 11.54 -4.96 -18.51
CA GLN A 72 11.40 -6.31 -19.03
C GLN A 72 9.93 -6.67 -19.29
N GLN A 73 9.01 -6.29 -18.38
CA GLN A 73 7.58 -6.51 -18.57
C GLN A 73 7.02 -5.76 -19.79
N VAL A 74 7.51 -4.54 -20.04
CA VAL A 74 7.12 -3.76 -21.22
C VAL A 74 7.62 -4.46 -22.50
N GLU A 75 8.87 -4.91 -22.52
CA GLU A 75 9.44 -5.64 -23.67
C GLU A 75 8.71 -6.95 -23.94
N ASP A 76 8.41 -7.72 -22.89
CA ASP A 76 7.60 -8.96 -22.97
C ASP A 76 6.19 -8.66 -23.52
N TYR A 77 5.59 -7.54 -23.12
CA TYR A 77 4.27 -7.13 -23.61
C TYR A 77 4.31 -6.70 -25.07
N GLU A 78 5.32 -5.92 -25.49
CA GLU A 78 5.54 -5.56 -26.89
C GLU A 78 5.72 -6.80 -27.76
N GLN A 79 6.54 -7.77 -27.32
CA GLN A 79 6.72 -9.03 -28.03
C GLN A 79 5.40 -9.82 -28.14
N ARG A 80 4.58 -9.84 -27.07
CA ARG A 80 3.26 -10.48 -27.11
C ARG A 80 2.30 -9.79 -28.08
N LEU A 81 2.32 -8.46 -28.19
CA LEU A 81 1.51 -7.73 -29.16
C LEU A 81 1.92 -8.07 -30.60
N ILE A 82 3.22 -8.06 -30.88
CA ILE A 82 3.77 -8.42 -32.20
C ILE A 82 3.39 -9.87 -32.54
N SER A 83 3.50 -10.80 -31.58
CA SER A 83 3.13 -12.19 -31.81
C SER A 83 1.63 -12.39 -32.08
N GLN A 84 0.75 -11.59 -31.47
CA GLN A 84 -0.69 -11.63 -31.73
C GLN A 84 -1.03 -11.05 -33.11
N GLN A 85 -0.37 -9.97 -33.51
CA GLN A 85 -0.54 -9.38 -34.86
C GLN A 85 -0.03 -10.32 -35.97
N ALA A 86 0.96 -11.17 -35.66
CA ALA A 86 1.52 -12.16 -36.58
C ALA A 86 0.66 -13.44 -36.72
N VAL A 87 -0.41 -13.60 -35.93
CA VAL A 87 -1.38 -14.69 -36.15
C VAL A 87 -2.27 -14.29 -37.33
N PRO A 88 -2.24 -15.02 -38.45
CA PRO A 88 -3.11 -14.70 -39.58
C PRO A 88 -4.58 -14.81 -39.15
N GLU A 89 -5.39 -13.88 -39.62
CA GLU A 89 -6.86 -13.70 -39.51
C GLU A 89 -7.75 -14.95 -39.75
N GLY A 90 -7.20 -16.17 -39.76
CA GLY A 90 -7.92 -17.44 -39.92
C GLY A 90 -7.55 -18.55 -38.93
N SER A 91 -6.65 -18.33 -37.98
CA SER A 91 -6.31 -19.36 -36.98
C SER A 91 -7.14 -19.19 -35.72
N SER A 92 -8.16 -20.04 -35.57
CA SER A 92 -9.06 -20.15 -34.42
C SER A 92 -8.42 -19.74 -33.10
N LEU A 93 -8.83 -18.59 -32.57
CA LEU A 93 -8.46 -18.13 -31.24
C LEU A 93 -8.80 -19.25 -30.24
N SER A 94 -7.79 -19.87 -29.64
CA SER A 94 -8.00 -20.94 -28.67
C SER A 94 -8.42 -20.32 -27.35
N TYR A 95 -9.73 -20.08 -27.21
CA TYR A 95 -10.35 -19.56 -25.97
C TYR A 95 -10.17 -20.51 -24.77
N PHE A 96 -9.79 -21.75 -25.03
CA PHE A 96 -9.55 -22.77 -24.02
C PHE A 96 -8.08 -23.21 -24.05
N GLY A 97 -7.51 -23.47 -22.88
CA GLY A 97 -6.16 -24.04 -22.75
C GLY A 97 -6.01 -25.37 -23.51
N GLU A 98 -4.78 -25.74 -23.83
CA GLU A 98 -4.45 -26.86 -24.73
C GLU A 98 -5.17 -28.17 -24.39
N HIS A 99 -5.24 -28.52 -23.10
CA HIS A 99 -5.91 -29.73 -22.63
C HIS A 99 -7.43 -29.70 -22.85
N THR A 100 -8.06 -28.54 -22.66
CA THR A 100 -9.51 -28.37 -22.80
C THR A 100 -9.92 -28.41 -24.27
N THR A 101 -9.11 -27.83 -25.15
CA THR A 101 -9.33 -27.87 -26.60
C THR A 101 -9.24 -29.30 -27.14
N ALA A 102 -8.25 -30.07 -26.71
CA ALA A 102 -8.13 -31.49 -27.07
C ALA A 102 -9.33 -32.32 -26.58
N TYR A 103 -9.79 -32.07 -25.35
CA TYR A 103 -10.96 -32.75 -24.79
C TYR A 103 -12.24 -32.41 -25.58
N LEU A 104 -12.50 -31.13 -25.87
CA LEU A 104 -13.69 -30.72 -26.63
C LEU A 104 -13.66 -31.29 -28.06
N ARG A 105 -12.51 -31.29 -28.73
CA ARG A 105 -12.37 -31.88 -30.08
C ARG A 105 -12.61 -33.38 -30.08
N ASN A 106 -12.17 -34.09 -29.03
CA ASN A 106 -12.39 -35.53 -28.92
C ASN A 106 -13.84 -35.85 -28.54
N LYS A 107 -14.48 -34.98 -27.75
CA LYS A 107 -15.88 -35.12 -27.33
C LYS A 107 -16.89 -34.56 -28.33
N SER A 108 -16.45 -33.80 -29.34
CA SER A 108 -17.30 -33.30 -30.42
C SER A 108 -17.62 -34.43 -31.39
N THR A 109 -18.46 -35.39 -30.96
CA THR A 109 -19.30 -36.13 -31.89
C THR A 109 -20.09 -35.10 -32.69
N LYS A 110 -19.92 -35.11 -34.02
CA LYS A 110 -20.54 -34.17 -34.97
C LYS A 110 -21.93 -33.76 -34.44
N PRO A 111 -22.16 -32.48 -34.10
CA PRO A 111 -23.47 -32.07 -33.66
C PRO A 111 -24.42 -32.37 -34.82
N VAL A 112 -25.28 -33.38 -34.65
CA VAL A 112 -26.45 -33.54 -35.50
C VAL A 112 -27.26 -32.29 -35.18
N ARG A 113 -27.14 -31.29 -36.04
CA ARG A 113 -27.93 -30.08 -35.97
C ARG A 113 -29.37 -30.55 -36.12
N GLU A 114 -30.09 -30.64 -35.01
CA GLU A 114 -31.54 -30.83 -35.08
C GLU A 114 -32.06 -29.67 -35.91
N LYS A 115 -32.68 -30.02 -37.05
CA LYS A 115 -33.26 -29.03 -37.93
C LYS A 115 -34.44 -28.44 -37.16
N SER A 116 -34.24 -27.25 -36.60
CA SER A 116 -35.33 -26.45 -36.05
C SER A 116 -36.45 -26.44 -37.08
N SER A 117 -37.59 -27.02 -36.75
CA SER A 117 -38.80 -26.88 -37.55
C SER A 117 -39.08 -25.38 -37.69
N ALA A 118 -39.21 -24.90 -38.93
CA ALA A 118 -39.46 -23.49 -39.23
C ALA A 118 -40.80 -22.96 -38.67
N ASP A 119 -41.59 -23.83 -38.04
CA ASP A 119 -42.88 -23.53 -37.42
C ASP A 119 -42.75 -22.98 -35.98
N ILE A 120 -41.56 -23.05 -35.39
CA ILE A 120 -41.31 -22.48 -34.06
C ILE A 120 -40.52 -21.19 -34.24
N GLN A 121 -41.24 -20.07 -34.24
CA GLN A 121 -40.62 -18.75 -34.11
C GLN A 121 -39.89 -18.69 -32.76
N PRO A 122 -38.67 -18.13 -32.68
CA PRO A 122 -37.97 -17.99 -31.41
C PRO A 122 -38.85 -17.16 -30.47
N LEU A 123 -39.08 -17.65 -29.25
CA LEU A 123 -39.75 -16.85 -28.22
C LEU A 123 -38.97 -15.56 -28.03
N ASP A 124 -39.59 -14.43 -28.36
CA ASP A 124 -39.05 -13.11 -28.07
C ASP A 124 -39.14 -12.87 -26.54
N PHE A 125 -38.00 -13.01 -25.87
CA PHE A 125 -37.88 -12.78 -24.43
C PHE A 125 -37.85 -11.28 -24.07
N SER A 126 -38.11 -10.37 -25.01
CA SER A 126 -38.18 -8.92 -24.75
C SER A 126 -39.26 -8.52 -23.73
N SER A 127 -40.23 -9.40 -23.42
CA SER A 127 -41.31 -9.13 -22.47
C SER A 127 -41.01 -9.50 -21.01
N GLN A 128 -39.97 -10.29 -20.73
CA GLN A 128 -39.51 -10.48 -19.36
C GLN A 128 -38.32 -9.56 -19.10
N SER A 129 -38.58 -8.44 -18.40
CA SER A 129 -37.49 -7.64 -17.87
C SER A 129 -36.60 -8.56 -17.03
N SER A 130 -35.31 -8.61 -17.35
CA SER A 130 -34.30 -9.21 -16.48
C SER A 130 -34.49 -8.57 -15.11
N GLY A 131 -34.74 -9.37 -14.06
CA GLY A 131 -35.27 -8.97 -12.75
C GLY A 131 -34.40 -8.02 -11.93
N LEU A 132 -34.11 -6.83 -12.45
CA LEU A 132 -33.47 -5.69 -11.80
C LEU A 132 -34.37 -4.44 -11.84
N PHE A 133 -35.50 -4.48 -12.56
CA PHE A 133 -36.50 -3.43 -12.57
C PHE A 133 -37.90 -4.01 -12.40
N SER A 134 -38.42 -3.96 -11.17
CA SER A 134 -39.84 -4.15 -10.89
C SER A 134 -40.61 -2.88 -11.24
N GLY A 135 -40.85 -2.70 -12.54
CA GLY A 135 -41.78 -1.70 -13.06
C GLY A 135 -43.19 -2.00 -12.58
N GLY A 136 -43.84 -1.00 -11.99
CA GLY A 136 -45.10 -1.11 -11.28
C GLY A 136 -46.22 -1.75 -12.09
N LYS A 137 -47.05 -2.46 -11.33
CA LYS A 137 -48.38 -2.94 -11.68
C LYS A 137 -49.14 -1.85 -12.45
N GLU A 138 -49.77 -2.22 -13.56
CA GLU A 138 -51.22 -2.13 -13.78
C GLU A 138 -51.53 -2.61 -15.20
N ALA A 139 -52.22 -3.75 -15.30
CA ALA A 139 -53.02 -4.04 -16.47
C ALA A 139 -54.42 -3.43 -16.24
N PRO A 140 -55.01 -2.81 -17.27
CA PRO A 140 -56.38 -3.16 -17.56
C PRO A 140 -56.53 -3.53 -19.04
N THR A 141 -56.89 -4.79 -19.24
CA THR A 141 -57.56 -5.31 -20.43
C THR A 141 -58.86 -4.55 -20.68
N LYS A 142 -59.12 -4.06 -21.91
CA LYS A 142 -60.50 -4.04 -22.43
C LYS A 142 -60.66 -3.93 -23.96
N ASN A 143 -61.10 -5.07 -24.50
CA ASN A 143 -62.11 -5.32 -25.54
C ASN A 143 -61.89 -4.99 -27.02
N SER A 144 -62.01 -6.09 -27.78
CA SER A 144 -62.40 -6.19 -29.18
C SER A 144 -63.69 -5.43 -29.51
N LYS A 145 -63.71 -4.76 -30.66
CA LYS A 145 -64.70 -4.99 -31.71
C LYS A 145 -64.14 -4.52 -33.06
#